data_AF-A0A2M9W6G4-F1
#
_entry.id   AF-A0A2M9W6G4-F1
#
_cell.length_a   1.000
_cell.length_b   1.000
_cell.length_c   1.000
_cell.angle_alpha   90.00
_cell.angle_beta   90.00
_cell.angle_gamma   90.00
#
_symmetry.space_group_name_H-M   'P 1'
#
loop_
_entity.id
_entity.type
_entity.pdbx_description
1 polymer ?
#
loop_
_entity_poly.entity_id
_entity_poly.type
_entity_poly.pdbx_seq_one_letter_code
_entity_poly.pdbx_strand_id
1 'polypeptide(L)'
;MLRIFIFLLAFQITHKELQLNFRKIIVEVRLNALDLDVEFYAVQLRKLAAFHQSGKSITEVKMQVDATIQHMKETLGKDKAQQVVKWDELLTALEKFNRNTAHPMWMAVIKHAKHRIKSRIQTAVYCRQHFNR
;
A
#
# COMPACT_ATOMS: atom_id res chain seq x y z
N MET A 1 -26.51 35.44 -8.05
CA MET A 1 -25.61 35.39 -6.87
C MET A 1 -26.00 34.28 -5.88
N LEU A 2 -27.25 34.22 -5.38
CA LEU A 2 -27.67 33.24 -4.35
C LEU A 2 -27.54 31.76 -4.77
N ARG A 3 -27.89 31.41 -6.02
CA ARG A 3 -27.80 30.03 -6.53
C ARG A 3 -26.37 29.47 -6.56
N ILE A 4 -25.39 30.28 -6.95
CA ILE A 4 -23.98 29.89 -7.02
C ILE A 4 -23.44 29.57 -5.62
N PHE A 5 -23.85 30.36 -4.63
CA PHE A 5 -23.51 30.13 -3.23
C PHE A 5 -24.04 28.80 -2.70
N ILE A 6 -25.30 28.45 -3.03
CA ILE A 6 -25.91 27.17 -2.62
C ILE A 6 -25.17 25.98 -3.24
N PHE A 7 -24.79 26.06 -4.52
CA PHE A 7 -24.02 25.00 -5.19
C PHE A 7 -22.63 24.81 -4.58
N LEU A 8 -21.91 25.90 -4.28
CA LEU A 8 -20.61 25.85 -3.62
C LEU A 8 -20.69 25.25 -2.22
N LEU A 9 -21.74 25.59 -1.46
CA LEU A 9 -21.98 25.03 -0.13
C LEU A 9 -22.25 23.52 -0.21
N ALA A 10 -23.12 23.09 -1.12
CA ALA A 10 -23.46 21.69 -1.31
C ALA A 10 -22.24 20.85 -1.74
N PHE A 11 -21.38 21.40 -2.60
CA PHE A 11 -20.13 20.78 -3.02
C PHE A 11 -19.13 20.64 -1.86
N GLN A 12 -18.98 21.67 -1.02
CA GLN A 12 -18.13 21.60 0.16
C GLN A 12 -18.63 20.59 1.20
N ILE A 13 -19.95 20.47 1.36
CA ILE A 13 -20.58 19.49 2.27
C ILE A 13 -20.32 18.06 1.77
N THR A 14 -20.59 17.78 0.49
CA THR A 14 -20.35 16.45 -0.10
C THR A 14 -18.87 16.05 -0.05
N HIS A 15 -17.96 16.98 -0.31
CA HIS A 15 -16.52 16.70 -0.17
C HIS A 15 -16.13 16.38 1.29
N LYS A 16 -16.67 17.10 2.28
CA LYS A 16 -16.42 16.82 3.70
C LYS A 16 -17.00 15.46 4.13
N GLU A 17 -18.20 15.10 3.69
CA GLU A 17 -18.81 13.79 3.95
C GLU A 17 -17.98 12.65 3.35
N LEU A 18 -17.48 12.83 2.13
CA LEU A 18 -16.59 11.87 1.48
C LEU A 18 -15.34 11.64 2.33
N GLN A 19 -14.69 12.72 2.78
CA GLN A 19 -13.50 12.67 3.64
C GLN A 19 -13.79 12.00 5.00
N LEU A 20 -14.96 12.28 5.59
CA LEU A 20 -15.40 11.67 6.85
C LEU A 20 -15.66 10.17 6.70
N ASN A 21 -16.32 9.77 5.62
CA ASN A 21 -16.56 8.36 5.31
C ASN A 21 -15.25 7.62 5.05
N PHE A 22 -14.30 8.25 4.33
CA PHE A 22 -12.95 7.71 4.19
C PHE A 22 -12.27 7.51 5.55
N ARG A 23 -12.32 8.50 6.44
CA ARG A 23 -11.75 8.38 7.80
C ARG A 23 -12.41 7.28 8.63
N LYS A 24 -13.74 7.17 8.57
CA LYS A 24 -14.49 6.15 9.31
C LYS A 24 -14.13 4.74 8.83
N ILE A 25 -14.06 4.53 7.52
CA ILE A 25 -13.60 3.27 6.92
C ILE A 25 -12.16 2.97 7.34
N ILE A 26 -11.27 3.96 7.34
CA ILE A 26 -9.88 3.77 7.78
C ILE A 26 -9.82 3.32 9.25
N VAL A 27 -10.62 3.91 10.13
CA VAL A 27 -10.66 3.54 11.56
C VAL A 27 -11.24 2.14 11.75
N GLU A 28 -12.33 1.81 11.08
CA GLU A 28 -13.00 0.50 11.17
C GLU A 28 -12.10 -0.63 10.64
N VAL A 29 -11.40 -0.39 9.51
CA VAL A 29 -10.42 -1.35 8.98
C VAL A 29 -9.19 -1.46 9.90
N ARG A 30 -8.72 -0.36 10.50
CA ARG A 30 -7.60 -0.39 11.46
C ARG A 30 -7.90 -1.19 12.72
N LEU A 31 -9.14 -1.18 13.20
CA LEU A 31 -9.56 -1.97 14.36
C LEU A 31 -9.62 -3.47 14.02
N ASN A 32 -9.97 -3.84 12.77
CA ASN A 32 -9.95 -5.23 12.30
C ASN A 32 -8.56 -5.72 11.84
N ALA A 33 -7.59 -4.81 11.68
CA ALA A 33 -6.24 -5.06 11.17
C ALA A 33 -5.25 -5.64 12.21
N LEU A 34 -5.75 -6.08 13.37
CA LEU A 34 -4.95 -6.47 14.54
C LEU A 34 -4.08 -7.72 14.39
N ASP A 35 -4.06 -8.42 13.24
CA ASP A 35 -3.44 -9.76 13.15
C ASP A 35 -2.34 -9.94 12.08
N LEU A 36 -1.97 -8.90 11.32
CA LEU A 36 -0.86 -8.98 10.37
C LEU A 36 0.23 -7.95 10.65
N ASP A 37 1.40 -8.46 11.03
CA ASP A 37 2.63 -7.70 11.25
C ASP A 37 3.23 -7.24 9.91
N VAL A 38 2.95 -5.99 9.55
CA VAL A 38 3.48 -5.35 8.34
C VAL A 38 5.00 -5.13 8.43
N GLU A 39 5.53 -4.92 9.64
CA GLU A 39 6.95 -4.64 9.84
C GLU A 39 7.80 -5.90 9.51
N PHE A 40 7.28 -7.10 9.79
CA PHE A 40 7.88 -8.35 9.34
C PHE A 40 8.16 -8.36 7.82
N TYR A 41 7.15 -8.01 7.00
CA TYR A 41 7.31 -7.96 5.55
C TYR A 41 8.24 -6.82 5.11
N ALA A 42 8.19 -5.67 5.77
CA ALA A 42 9.11 -4.57 5.50
C ALA A 42 10.58 -4.99 5.74
N VAL A 43 10.85 -5.70 6.84
CA VAL A 43 12.17 -6.24 7.18
C VAL A 43 12.62 -7.30 6.16
N GLN A 44 11.72 -8.17 5.70
CA GLN A 44 12.04 -9.14 4.64
C GLN A 44 12.48 -8.46 3.34
N LEU A 45 11.72 -7.47 2.88
CA LEU A 45 12.06 -6.69 1.68
C LEU A 45 13.39 -5.94 1.84
N ARG A 46 13.66 -5.43 3.05
CA ARG A 46 14.95 -4.81 3.40
C ARG A 46 16.11 -5.81 3.30
N LYS A 47 15.94 -7.03 3.82
CA LYS A 47 16.97 -8.09 3.71
C LYS A 47 17.25 -8.46 2.26
N LEU A 48 16.21 -8.55 1.43
CA LEU A 48 16.34 -8.80 -0.01
C LEU A 48 17.16 -7.71 -0.72
N ALA A 49 16.94 -6.44 -0.36
CA ALA A 49 17.75 -5.33 -0.88
C ALA A 49 19.23 -5.46 -0.46
N ALA A 50 19.50 -5.83 0.80
CA ALA A 50 20.85 -6.08 1.30
C ALA A 50 21.54 -7.25 0.58
N PHE A 51 20.82 -8.34 0.29
CA PHE A 51 21.37 -9.47 -0.47
C PHE A 51 21.75 -9.07 -1.90
N HIS A 52 20.91 -8.28 -2.58
CA HIS A 52 21.26 -7.79 -3.90
C HIS A 52 22.51 -6.89 -3.86
N GLN A 53 22.59 -5.99 -2.87
CA GLN A 53 23.75 -5.15 -2.65
C GLN A 53 25.03 -5.96 -2.38
N SER A 54 24.90 -7.15 -1.78
CA SER A 54 26.03 -8.05 -1.48
C SER A 54 26.38 -8.99 -2.64
N GLY A 55 25.81 -8.79 -3.83
CA GLY A 55 26.18 -9.53 -5.05
C GLY A 55 25.16 -10.58 -5.51
N LYS A 56 24.02 -10.74 -4.83
CA LYS A 56 22.95 -11.64 -5.33
C LYS A 56 22.34 -11.09 -6.62
N SER A 57 21.91 -11.97 -7.53
CA SER A 57 21.29 -11.56 -8.79
C SER A 57 20.01 -10.74 -8.57
N ILE A 58 19.86 -9.65 -9.32
CA ILE A 58 18.65 -8.81 -9.26
C ILE A 58 17.39 -9.59 -9.67
N THR A 59 17.52 -10.52 -10.63
CA THR A 59 16.39 -11.32 -11.13
C THR A 59 15.86 -12.23 -10.04
N GLU A 60 16.74 -12.93 -9.34
CA GLU A 60 16.38 -13.78 -8.20
C GLU A 60 15.76 -12.98 -7.07
N VAL A 61 16.34 -11.82 -6.75
CA VAL A 61 15.84 -10.95 -5.70
C VAL A 61 14.44 -10.41 -6.05
N LYS A 62 14.18 -10.03 -7.30
CA LYS A 62 12.85 -9.60 -7.75
C LYS A 62 11.81 -10.72 -7.61
N MET A 63 12.15 -11.95 -7.98
CA MET A 63 11.27 -13.10 -7.77
C MET A 63 10.94 -13.31 -6.29
N GLN A 64 11.94 -13.17 -5.40
CA GLN A 64 11.74 -13.29 -3.95
C GLN A 64 10.91 -12.14 -3.37
N VAL A 65 11.06 -10.92 -3.90
CA VAL A 65 10.18 -9.78 -3.57
C VAL A 65 8.74 -10.09 -3.96
N ASP A 66 8.52 -10.58 -5.18
CA ASP A 66 7.20 -10.94 -5.67
C ASP A 66 6.56 -12.06 -4.85
N ALA A 67 7.33 -13.08 -4.46
CA ALA A 67 6.89 -14.15 -3.56
C ALA A 67 6.53 -13.62 -2.16
N THR A 68 7.34 -12.72 -1.60
CA THR A 68 7.07 -12.09 -0.29
C THR A 68 5.77 -11.30 -0.30
N ILE A 69 5.54 -10.51 -1.35
CA ILE A 69 4.31 -9.73 -1.54
C ILE A 69 3.12 -10.68 -1.77
N GLN A 70 3.30 -11.75 -2.54
CA GLN A 70 2.26 -12.73 -2.77
C GLN A 70 1.86 -13.45 -1.47
N HIS A 71 2.83 -13.82 -0.64
CA HIS A 71 2.58 -14.40 0.68
C HIS A 71 1.73 -13.45 1.56
N MET A 72 2.10 -12.17 1.65
CA MET A 72 1.29 -11.19 2.39
C MET A 72 -0.15 -11.08 1.86
N LYS A 73 -0.33 -11.13 0.53
CA LYS A 73 -1.66 -11.10 -0.09
C LYS A 73 -2.51 -12.29 0.35
N GLU A 74 -1.91 -13.47 0.39
CA GLU A 74 -2.57 -14.72 0.80
C GLU A 74 -2.97 -14.66 2.28
N THR A 75 -2.08 -14.17 3.15
CA THR A 75 -2.38 -13.98 4.58
C THR A 75 -3.52 -12.97 4.81
N LEU A 76 -3.60 -11.91 4.01
CA LEU A 76 -4.69 -10.92 4.09
C LEU A 76 -6.04 -11.43 3.57
N GLY A 77 -6.08 -12.59 2.91
CA GLY A 77 -7.33 -13.20 2.45
C GLY A 77 -8.04 -12.42 1.34
N LYS A 78 -9.38 -12.35 1.39
CA LYS A 78 -10.21 -11.80 0.30
C LYS A 78 -10.67 -10.36 0.52
N ASP A 79 -10.64 -9.84 1.75
CA ASP A 79 -11.10 -8.49 2.07
C ASP A 79 -10.25 -7.43 1.36
N LYS A 80 -10.87 -6.72 0.41
CA LYS A 80 -10.21 -5.68 -0.37
C LYS A 80 -9.93 -4.41 0.42
N ALA A 81 -10.79 -4.05 1.38
CA ALA A 81 -10.57 -2.88 2.21
C ALA A 81 -9.38 -3.10 3.14
N GLN A 82 -9.31 -4.26 3.79
CA GLN A 82 -8.17 -4.66 4.61
C GLN A 82 -6.88 -4.76 3.80
N GLN A 83 -6.94 -5.33 2.58
CA GLN A 83 -5.80 -5.36 1.67
C GLN A 83 -5.28 -3.96 1.38
N VAL A 84 -6.13 -3.01 0.97
CA VAL A 84 -5.69 -1.64 0.67
C VAL A 84 -4.99 -1.00 1.85
N VAL A 85 -5.55 -1.11 3.07
CA VAL A 85 -4.95 -0.52 4.27
C VAL A 85 -3.59 -1.14 4.58
N LYS A 86 -3.47 -2.47 4.55
CA LYS A 86 -2.22 -3.16 4.85
C LYS A 86 -1.14 -2.94 3.79
N TRP A 87 -1.52 -2.80 2.52
CA TRP A 87 -0.58 -2.43 1.46
C TRP A 87 -0.07 -1.00 1.61
N ASP A 88 -0.94 -0.07 2.01
CA ASP A 88 -0.56 1.32 2.26
C ASP A 88 0.37 1.44 3.49
N GLU A 89 0.09 0.67 4.55
CA GLU A 89 0.98 0.54 5.71
C GLU A 89 2.37 0.01 5.30
N LEU A 90 2.43 -1.04 4.46
CA LEU A 90 3.71 -1.57 3.97
C LEU A 90 4.45 -0.54 3.11
N LEU A 91 3.74 0.18 2.24
CA LEU A 91 4.33 1.22 1.41
C LEU A 91 4.96 2.31 2.28
N THR A 92 4.25 2.75 3.32
CA THR A 92 4.73 3.72 4.31
C THR A 92 5.96 3.19 5.05
N ALA A 93 5.97 1.92 5.46
CA ALA A 93 7.12 1.30 6.11
C ALA A 93 8.37 1.30 5.21
N LEU A 94 8.20 1.04 3.91
CA LEU A 94 9.30 1.03 2.93
C LEU A 94 9.89 2.43 2.68
N GLU A 95 9.15 3.52 2.89
CA GLU A 95 9.71 4.87 2.74
C GLU A 95 10.87 5.12 3.70
N LYS A 96 10.89 4.47 4.87
CA LYS A 96 12.01 4.53 5.82
C LYS A 96 13.34 4.07 5.20
N PHE A 97 13.28 3.22 4.18
CA PHE A 97 14.43 2.63 3.49
C PHE A 97 14.77 3.31 2.16
N ASN A 98 13.97 4.30 1.75
CA ASN A 98 14.08 5.01 0.48
C ASN A 98 14.86 6.32 0.66
N ARG A 99 16.14 6.23 1.04
CA ARG A 99 17.01 7.39 1.23
C ARG A 99 17.78 7.70 -0.05
N ASN A 100 17.98 8.99 -0.33
CA ASN A 100 18.69 9.48 -1.53
C ASN A 100 20.16 9.04 -1.56
N THR A 101 20.73 8.71 -0.40
CA THR A 101 22.09 8.22 -0.22
C THR A 101 22.20 6.70 -0.24
N ALA A 102 21.10 5.97 -0.41
CA ALA A 102 21.13 4.52 -0.47
C ALA A 102 21.80 4.01 -1.74
N HIS A 103 22.44 2.85 -1.64
CA HIS A 103 23.17 2.24 -2.75
C HIS A 103 22.26 2.01 -3.98
N PRO A 104 22.70 2.22 -5.23
CA PRO A 104 21.87 2.04 -6.42
C PRO A 104 21.21 0.66 -6.50
N MET A 105 21.94 -0.39 -6.13
CA MET A 105 21.42 -1.77 -6.08
C MET A 105 20.30 -1.91 -5.04
N TRP A 106 20.47 -1.35 -3.84
CA TRP A 106 19.42 -1.32 -2.82
C TRP A 106 18.16 -0.64 -3.35
N MET A 107 18.33 0.53 -3.98
CA MET A 107 17.23 1.31 -4.54
C MET A 107 16.48 0.58 -5.65
N ALA A 108 17.16 -0.23 -6.47
CA ALA A 108 16.51 -1.03 -7.50
C ALA A 108 15.49 -2.01 -6.91
N VAL A 109 15.82 -2.65 -5.80
CA VAL A 109 14.94 -3.60 -5.10
C VAL A 109 13.78 -2.88 -4.43
N ILE A 110 14.05 -1.80 -3.69
CA ILE A 110 12.99 -1.02 -3.01
C ILE A 110 12.02 -0.40 -4.02
N LYS A 111 12.52 0.14 -5.15
CA LYS A 111 11.66 0.66 -6.21
C LYS A 111 10.77 -0.42 -6.82
N HIS A 112 11.32 -1.62 -7.09
CA HIS A 112 10.54 -2.77 -7.56
C HIS A 112 9.43 -3.12 -6.57
N ALA A 113 9.76 -3.30 -5.30
CA ALA A 113 8.77 -3.62 -4.26
C ALA A 113 7.64 -2.57 -4.17
N LYS A 114 8.00 -1.28 -4.12
CA LYS A 114 7.02 -0.18 -4.09
C LYS A 114 6.11 -0.19 -5.31
N HIS A 115 6.66 -0.42 -6.51
CA HIS A 115 5.87 -0.51 -7.73
C HIS A 115 4.85 -1.65 -7.66
N ARG A 116 5.27 -2.83 -7.19
CA ARG A 116 4.38 -3.99 -7.02
C ARG A 116 3.28 -3.74 -6.00
N ILE A 117 3.60 -3.15 -4.86
CA ILE A 117 2.62 -2.79 -3.82
C ILE A 117 1.59 -1.78 -4.36
N LYS A 118 2.04 -0.72 -5.05
CA LYS A 118 1.14 0.27 -5.68
C LYS A 118 0.20 -0.38 -6.69
N SER A 119 0.71 -1.29 -7.52
CA SER A 119 -0.12 -2.07 -8.45
C SER A 119 -1.19 -2.89 -7.70
N ARG A 120 -0.85 -3.53 -6.57
CA ARG A 120 -1.83 -4.28 -5.75
C ARG A 120 -2.90 -3.38 -5.15
N ILE A 121 -2.54 -2.19 -4.66
CA ILE A 121 -3.50 -1.20 -4.15
C ILE A 121 -4.48 -0.82 -5.26
N GLN A 122 -3.97 -0.47 -6.45
CA GLN A 122 -4.81 -0.11 -7.59
C GLN A 122 -5.79 -1.23 -7.97
N THR A 123 -5.31 -2.49 -8.04
CA THR A 123 -6.19 -3.64 -8.29
C THR A 123 -7.26 -3.79 -7.22
N ALA A 124 -6.91 -3.68 -5.93
CA ALA A 124 -7.87 -3.84 -4.84
C ALA A 124 -8.92 -2.72 -4.83
N VAL A 125 -8.52 -1.46 -5.09
CA VAL A 125 -9.43 -0.32 -5.23
C VAL A 125 -10.36 -0.50 -6.42
N TYR A 126 -9.82 -0.89 -7.59
CA TYR A 126 -10.62 -1.18 -8.78
C TYR A 126 -11.64 -2.29 -8.51
N CYS A 127 -11.20 -3.41 -7.91
CA CYS A 127 -12.09 -4.50 -7.56
C CYS A 127 -13.24 -4.04 -6.65
N ARG A 128 -12.93 -3.20 -5.65
CA ARG A 128 -13.94 -2.65 -4.73
C ARG A 128 -14.95 -1.74 -5.44
N GLN A 129 -14.50 -0.91 -6.38
CA GLN A 129 -15.37 0.03 -7.09
C GLN A 129 -16.32 -0.66 -8.09
N HIS A 130 -15.88 -1.77 -8.69
CA HIS A 130 -16.60 -2.42 -9.79
C HIS A 130 -17.30 -3.73 -9.44
N PHE A 131 -16.87 -4.43 -8.39
CA PHE A 131 -17.41 -5.77 -8.05
C PHE A 131 -18.10 -5.85 -6.69
N ASN A 132 -18.23 -4.74 -5.95
CA ASN A 132 -19.09 -4.69 -4.75
C ASN A 132 -20.57 -4.51 -5.15
N ARG A 133 -21.18 -5.57 -5.69
CA ARG A 133 -22.60 -5.90 -5.51
C ARG A 133 -22.71 -6.99 -4.45
#